data_AF-A0A932BZ87-F1
#
_entry.id   AF-A0A932BZ87-F1
#
_cell.length_a   1.000
_cell.length_b   1.000
_cell.length_c   1.000
_cell.angle_alpha   90.00
_cell.angle_beta   90.00
_cell.angle_gamma   90.00
#
_symmetry.space_group_name_H-M   'P 1'
#
loop_
_entity.id
_entity.type
_entity.pdbx_description
1 polymer ?
#
loop_
_entity_poly.entity_id
_entity_poly.type
_entity_poly.pdbx_seq_one_letter_code
_entity_poly.pdbx_strand_id
1 'polypeptide(L)'
;MPPHARFDARYRHNVFYPARGFVVGGLPRERIGVFWRGSPFYFHAGVWYRPYGPRYVVVAPPTGVVIPVLPPSYTVVWVGGVPYYYANGVYYAPAPQGAGYVVSPPPAGTVAADSSQPWSPPIGTDLMVYPRNGQSRERLFTDRAECAKWAAGASGYEPGASPPADAAAAALAEQYRRAEVACLEGRGYTVR
;
A
#
# COMPACT_ATOMS: atom_id res chain seq x y z
N MET A 1 18.23 20.16 -7.27
CA MET A 1 17.22 19.29 -6.62
C MET A 1 17.25 19.56 -5.12
N PRO A 2 16.10 19.68 -4.43
CA PRO A 2 16.11 19.73 -2.98
C PRO A 2 16.70 18.40 -2.47
N PRO A 3 17.65 18.43 -1.52
CA PRO A 3 18.08 17.20 -0.85
C PRO A 3 16.83 16.54 -0.24
N HIS A 4 16.71 15.22 -0.36
CA HIS A 4 15.58 14.41 0.15
C HIS A 4 14.27 14.47 -0.64
N ALA A 5 14.28 14.83 -1.93
CA ALA A 5 13.10 14.67 -2.80
C ALA A 5 12.99 13.25 -3.38
N ARG A 6 11.78 12.68 -3.39
CA ARG A 6 11.39 11.42 -4.02
C ARG A 6 10.56 11.71 -5.27
N PHE A 7 10.90 11.05 -6.38
CA PHE A 7 10.09 11.07 -7.59
C PHE A 7 8.94 10.06 -7.49
N ASP A 8 7.70 10.52 -7.67
CA ASP A 8 6.52 9.66 -7.72
C ASP A 8 6.03 9.51 -9.17
N ALA A 9 6.52 8.45 -9.83
CA ALA A 9 6.14 8.09 -11.20
C ALA A 9 4.83 7.30 -11.30
N ARG A 10 4.20 6.95 -10.16
CA ARG A 10 3.05 6.05 -10.15
C ARG A 10 1.87 6.67 -10.89
N TYR A 11 1.15 5.88 -11.68
CA TYR A 11 0.01 6.35 -12.50
C TYR A 11 0.35 7.51 -13.45
N ARG A 12 1.63 7.66 -13.84
CA ARG A 12 2.12 8.82 -14.61
C ARG A 12 1.94 10.15 -13.87
N HIS A 13 1.93 10.11 -12.54
CA HIS A 13 1.83 11.29 -11.70
C HIS A 13 3.03 12.22 -11.90
N ASN A 14 4.25 11.68 -11.95
CA ASN A 14 5.48 12.36 -12.34
C ASN A 14 5.79 13.65 -11.54
N VAL A 15 5.49 13.65 -10.24
CA VAL A 15 5.74 14.78 -9.32
C VAL A 15 6.83 14.42 -8.32
N PHE A 16 7.64 15.40 -7.93
CA PHE A 16 8.61 15.27 -6.86
C PHE A 16 8.00 15.70 -5.52
N TYR A 17 8.18 14.87 -4.50
CA TYR A 17 7.74 15.14 -3.14
C TYR A 17 8.90 15.08 -2.15
N PRO A 18 8.85 15.79 -1.02
CA PRO A 18 9.73 15.51 0.09
C PRO A 18 9.59 14.04 0.54
N ALA A 19 10.70 13.39 0.84
CA ALA A 19 10.70 12.03 1.36
C ALA A 19 10.00 11.97 2.73
N ARG A 20 9.33 10.86 3.02
CA ARG A 20 8.79 10.58 4.36
C ARG A 20 9.93 10.59 5.38
N GLY A 21 9.68 11.14 6.56
CA GLY A 21 10.69 11.34 7.61
C GLY A 21 11.52 12.60 7.45
N PHE A 22 11.42 13.33 6.32
CA PHE A 22 12.11 14.61 6.16
C PHE A 22 11.53 15.66 7.13
N VAL A 23 12.40 16.42 7.79
CA VAL A 23 12.02 17.42 8.79
C VAL A 23 12.15 18.82 8.20
N VAL A 24 11.10 19.62 8.31
CA VAL A 24 11.04 21.01 7.84
C VAL A 24 10.90 21.97 9.02
N GLY A 25 11.56 23.12 8.93
CA GLY A 25 11.52 24.15 9.98
C GLY A 25 10.19 24.90 10.06
N GLY A 26 9.38 24.86 9.01
CA GLY A 26 8.08 25.52 8.95
C GLY A 26 7.23 24.96 7.84
N LEU A 27 5.92 25.22 7.91
CA LEU A 27 4.95 24.77 6.93
C LEU A 27 4.65 25.88 5.91
N PRO A 28 4.28 25.52 4.67
CA PRO A 28 3.74 26.48 3.70
C PRO A 28 2.53 27.24 4.26
N ARG A 29 2.28 28.45 3.75
CA ARG A 29 1.18 29.32 4.23
C ARG A 29 -0.19 28.66 4.00
N GLU A 30 -0.43 28.14 2.81
CA GLU A 30 -1.69 27.52 2.35
C GLU A 30 -1.92 26.09 2.86
N ARG A 31 -1.50 25.80 4.10
CA ARG A 31 -1.69 24.48 4.70
C ARG A 31 -3.12 24.31 5.22
N ILE A 32 -3.61 23.08 5.17
CA ILE A 32 -4.85 22.65 5.80
C ILE A 32 -4.49 21.97 7.12
N GLY A 33 -5.00 22.47 8.24
CA GLY A 33 -4.87 21.82 9.54
C GLY A 33 -6.03 20.85 9.78
N VAL A 34 -5.73 19.62 10.20
CA VAL A 34 -6.74 18.63 10.56
C VAL A 34 -6.38 17.98 11.89
N PHE A 35 -7.35 17.79 12.77
CA PHE A 35 -7.16 17.03 14.00
C PHE A 35 -7.66 15.60 13.80
N TRP A 36 -6.81 14.62 14.11
CA TRP A 36 -7.17 13.21 14.07
C TRP A 36 -6.82 12.54 15.39
N ARG A 37 -7.83 12.06 16.12
CA ARG A 37 -7.68 11.39 17.42
C ARG A 37 -6.77 12.16 18.40
N GLY A 38 -6.96 13.47 18.49
CA GLY A 38 -6.18 14.35 19.38
C GLY A 38 -4.80 14.74 18.86
N SER A 39 -4.37 14.24 17.69
CA SER A 39 -3.10 14.63 17.06
C SER A 39 -3.34 15.61 15.90
N PRO A 40 -2.64 16.75 15.85
CA PRO A 40 -2.72 17.66 14.72
C PRO A 40 -1.88 17.14 13.54
N PHE A 41 -2.49 17.18 12.36
CA PHE A 41 -1.85 16.95 11.08
C PHE A 41 -2.00 18.19 10.21
N TYR A 42 -1.04 18.39 9.32
CA TYR A 42 -1.08 19.48 8.36
C TYR A 42 -0.89 18.91 6.97
N PHE A 43 -1.69 19.39 6.03
CA PHE A 43 -1.66 18.96 4.64
C PHE A 43 -1.37 20.15 3.74
N HIS A 44 -0.48 19.97 2.77
CA HIS A 44 -0.24 20.96 1.73
C HIS A 44 0.19 20.27 0.43
N ALA A 45 -0.56 20.50 -0.65
CA ALA A 45 -0.23 20.06 -2.01
C ALA A 45 0.21 18.58 -2.14
N GLY A 46 -0.42 17.66 -1.41
CA GLY A 46 -0.10 16.23 -1.47
C GLY A 46 0.90 15.77 -0.41
N VAL A 47 1.43 16.67 0.42
CA VAL A 47 2.36 16.35 1.50
C VAL A 47 1.68 16.49 2.84
N TRP A 48 1.86 15.48 3.69
CA TRP A 48 1.34 15.45 5.05
C TRP A 48 2.46 15.64 6.06
N TYR A 49 2.17 16.41 7.09
CA TYR A 49 3.08 16.77 8.15
C TYR A 49 2.44 16.55 9.51
N ARG A 50 3.26 16.29 10.52
CA ARG A 50 2.87 16.37 11.93
C ARG A 50 3.94 17.15 12.72
N PRO A 51 3.60 17.69 13.90
CA PRO A 51 4.60 18.31 14.77
C PRO A 51 5.75 17.36 15.13
N TYR A 52 6.95 17.91 15.21
CA TYR A 52 8.17 17.24 15.64
C TYR A 52 9.05 18.24 16.41
N GLY A 53 8.77 18.38 17.71
CA GLY A 53 9.35 19.44 18.53
C GLY A 53 8.99 20.83 17.99
N PRO A 54 9.95 21.74 17.78
CA PRO A 54 9.69 23.06 17.17
C PRO A 54 9.57 23.00 15.64
N ARG A 55 9.65 21.82 15.03
CA ARG A 55 9.65 21.58 13.59
C ARG A 55 8.47 20.71 13.18
N TYR A 56 8.44 20.30 11.91
CA TYR A 56 7.45 19.38 11.37
C TYR A 56 8.13 18.26 10.59
N VAL A 57 7.55 17.06 10.59
CA VAL A 57 8.07 15.92 9.86
C VAL A 57 7.07 15.44 8.83
N VAL A 58 7.54 15.09 7.64
CA VAL A 58 6.75 14.52 6.54
C VAL A 58 6.33 13.10 6.90
N VAL A 59 5.03 12.81 6.85
CA VAL A 59 4.45 11.52 7.26
C VAL A 59 3.41 11.02 6.24
N ALA A 60 2.98 9.77 6.40
CA ALA A 60 1.73 9.32 5.80
C ALA A 60 0.54 9.83 6.65
N PRO A 61 -0.58 10.24 6.04
CA PRO A 61 -1.79 10.52 6.77
C PRO A 61 -2.42 9.25 7.36
N PRO A 62 -3.15 9.36 8.47
CA PRO A 62 -4.07 8.33 8.90
C PRO A 62 -5.22 8.14 7.89
N THR A 63 -5.60 6.89 7.65
CA THR A 63 -6.83 6.56 6.93
C THR A 63 -8.05 7.07 7.69
N GLY A 64 -9.02 7.64 6.97
CA GLY A 64 -10.25 8.19 7.52
C GLY A 64 -10.22 9.70 7.76
N VAL A 65 -9.06 10.35 7.63
CA VAL A 65 -8.96 11.81 7.72
C VAL A 65 -9.66 12.47 6.53
N VAL A 66 -10.45 13.50 6.77
CA VAL A 66 -11.16 14.25 5.71
C VAL A 66 -10.44 15.57 5.44
N ILE A 67 -10.26 15.91 4.16
CA ILE A 67 -9.77 17.20 3.70
C ILE A 67 -10.81 17.86 2.76
N PRO A 68 -10.96 19.19 2.78
CA PRO A 68 -11.97 19.87 1.98
C PRO A 68 -11.60 19.98 0.49
N VAL A 69 -10.31 19.89 0.16
CA VAL A 69 -9.79 20.05 -1.21
C VAL A 69 -8.67 19.05 -1.49
N LEU A 70 -8.65 18.52 -2.71
CA LEU A 70 -7.63 17.59 -3.17
C LEU A 70 -6.27 18.28 -3.40
N PRO A 71 -5.16 17.52 -3.36
CA PRO A 71 -3.86 18.00 -3.85
C PRO A 71 -3.98 18.54 -5.28
N PRO A 72 -3.46 19.73 -5.63
CA PRO A 72 -3.56 20.24 -7.01
C PRO A 72 -2.98 19.33 -8.09
N SER A 73 -2.01 18.49 -7.72
CA SER A 73 -1.35 17.55 -8.63
C SER A 73 -2.02 16.18 -8.72
N TYR A 74 -3.22 15.97 -8.15
CA TYR A 74 -3.82 14.64 -8.06
C TYR A 74 -3.92 13.93 -9.41
N THR A 75 -3.86 12.60 -9.38
CA THR A 75 -4.13 11.74 -10.53
C THR A 75 -5.38 10.91 -10.26
N VAL A 76 -6.31 10.85 -11.21
CA VAL A 76 -7.50 9.99 -11.08
C VAL A 76 -7.12 8.55 -11.42
N VAL A 77 -7.44 7.64 -10.50
CA VAL A 77 -7.22 6.20 -10.61
C VAL A 77 -8.60 5.53 -10.56
N TRP A 78 -8.98 4.84 -11.62
CA TRP A 78 -10.25 4.13 -11.69
C TRP A 78 -10.06 2.70 -11.22
N VAL A 79 -10.81 2.29 -10.19
CA VAL A 79 -10.78 0.92 -9.67
C VAL A 79 -12.21 0.41 -9.56
N GLY A 80 -12.53 -0.63 -10.32
CA GLY A 80 -13.89 -1.18 -10.36
C GLY A 80 -14.96 -0.17 -10.76
N GLY A 81 -14.63 0.80 -11.62
CA GLY A 81 -15.53 1.88 -12.03
C GLY A 81 -15.67 3.04 -11.03
N VAL A 82 -15.01 2.96 -9.87
CA VAL A 82 -15.03 4.01 -8.84
C VAL A 82 -13.77 4.88 -8.96
N PRO A 83 -13.89 6.22 -8.97
CA PRO A 83 -12.72 7.10 -9.02
C PRO A 83 -12.08 7.24 -7.64
N TYR A 84 -10.76 7.05 -7.61
CA TYR A 84 -9.89 7.41 -6.49
C TYR A 84 -8.95 8.52 -6.95
N TYR A 85 -8.64 9.46 -6.08
CA TYR A 85 -7.70 10.53 -6.36
C TYR A 85 -6.38 10.21 -5.67
N TYR A 86 -5.30 10.16 -6.42
CA TYR A 86 -3.98 9.74 -5.95
C TYR A 86 -3.01 10.92 -5.91
N ALA A 87 -2.25 11.04 -4.83
CA ALA A 87 -1.05 11.88 -4.79
C ALA A 87 -0.08 11.39 -3.72
N ASN A 88 1.22 11.38 -4.02
CA ASN A 88 2.29 11.08 -3.05
C ASN A 88 2.08 9.78 -2.25
N GLY A 89 1.59 8.72 -2.89
CA GLY A 89 1.28 7.45 -2.23
C GLY A 89 0.01 7.45 -1.37
N VAL A 90 -0.79 8.50 -1.40
CA VAL A 90 -2.06 8.63 -0.66
C VAL A 90 -3.23 8.54 -1.63
N TYR A 91 -4.28 7.81 -1.22
CA TYR A 91 -5.52 7.69 -1.96
C TYR A 91 -6.62 8.47 -1.26
N TYR A 92 -7.43 9.17 -2.04
CA TYR A 92 -8.58 9.92 -1.58
C TYR A 92 -9.83 9.44 -2.28
N ALA A 93 -10.93 9.37 -1.54
CA ALA A 93 -12.26 9.06 -2.06
C ALA A 93 -13.24 10.16 -1.62
N PRO A 94 -14.39 10.33 -2.30
CA PRO A 94 -15.45 11.21 -1.82
C PRO A 94 -15.84 10.87 -0.37
N ALA A 95 -15.96 11.88 0.49
CA ALA A 95 -16.36 11.65 1.88
C ALA A 95 -17.84 11.21 1.94
N PRO A 96 -18.21 10.18 2.75
CA PRO A 96 -19.58 9.67 2.82
C PRO A 96 -20.63 10.71 3.27
N GLN A 97 -20.21 11.74 4.00
CA GLN A 97 -21.07 12.78 4.57
C GLN A 97 -21.17 14.03 3.66
N GLY A 98 -20.73 13.93 2.40
CA GLY A 98 -20.99 14.92 1.35
C GLY A 98 -20.06 16.14 1.30
N ALA A 99 -19.20 16.34 2.29
CA ALA A 99 -18.23 17.43 2.28
C ALA A 99 -16.78 16.89 2.23
N GLY A 100 -16.08 17.20 1.13
CA GLY A 100 -14.65 16.93 0.97
C GLY A 100 -14.30 15.49 0.58
N TYR A 101 -13.06 15.12 0.89
CA TYR A 101 -12.42 13.89 0.46
C TYR A 101 -11.76 13.19 1.65
N VAL A 102 -12.02 11.89 1.78
CA VAL A 102 -11.47 11.06 2.85
C VAL A 102 -10.21 10.35 2.38
N VAL A 103 -9.17 10.34 3.22
CA VAL A 103 -8.00 9.48 3.04
C VAL A 103 -8.46 8.03 3.12
N SER A 104 -8.36 7.33 2.01
CA SER A 104 -8.82 5.95 1.85
C SER A 104 -7.63 4.99 1.95
N PRO A 105 -7.84 3.73 2.39
CA PRO A 105 -6.84 2.71 2.14
C PRO A 105 -6.57 2.57 0.62
N PRO A 106 -5.40 2.08 0.21
CA PRO A 106 -5.16 1.74 -1.18
C PRO A 106 -6.27 0.80 -1.68
N PRO A 107 -6.99 1.15 -2.75
CA PRO A 107 -8.07 0.32 -3.24
C PRO A 107 -7.54 -1.05 -3.68
N ALA A 108 -8.25 -2.12 -3.34
CA ALA A 108 -7.89 -3.49 -3.71
C ALA A 108 -7.74 -3.58 -5.25
N GLY A 109 -6.61 -4.11 -5.71
CA GLY A 109 -6.24 -4.09 -7.14
C GLY A 109 -5.29 -2.95 -7.53
N THR A 110 -5.05 -1.97 -6.66
CA THR A 110 -3.88 -1.10 -6.77
C THR A 110 -2.73 -1.69 -5.98
N VAL A 111 -1.56 -1.85 -6.62
CA VAL A 111 -0.34 -2.22 -5.90
C VAL A 111 -0.11 -1.17 -4.80
N ALA A 112 -0.34 -1.50 -3.54
CA ALA A 112 -0.08 -0.59 -2.42
C ALA A 112 1.38 -0.12 -2.53
N ALA A 113 1.62 1.19 -2.65
CA ALA A 113 2.94 1.75 -2.34
C ALA A 113 2.93 1.92 -0.85
N ASP A 114 3.35 0.90 -0.13
CA ASP A 114 4.11 1.22 1.05
C ASP A 114 5.59 1.30 0.65
N SER A 115 6.18 2.47 0.88
CA SER A 115 7.62 2.68 0.80
C SER A 115 8.06 3.17 2.17
N SER A 116 8.10 2.24 3.11
CA SER A 116 9.01 2.25 4.25
C SER A 116 9.26 0.86 4.89
N GLN A 117 8.68 -0.22 4.35
CA GLN A 117 9.14 -1.56 4.66
C GLN A 117 10.02 -2.08 3.51
N PRO A 118 11.22 -2.62 3.76
CA PRO A 118 11.68 -3.69 2.88
C PRO A 118 10.58 -4.74 2.91
N TRP A 119 10.13 -5.15 1.73
CA TRP A 119 9.19 -6.24 1.50
C TRP A 119 9.08 -7.18 2.70
N SER A 120 7.97 -7.10 3.43
CA SER A 120 7.52 -8.23 4.24
C SER A 120 6.26 -8.72 3.56
N PRO A 121 6.27 -9.93 2.95
CA PRO A 121 5.04 -10.52 2.46
C PRO A 121 4.09 -10.74 3.65
N PRO A 122 2.77 -10.95 3.45
CA PRO A 122 1.97 -11.57 4.50
C PRO A 122 2.73 -12.82 4.94
N ILE A 123 2.99 -12.94 6.24
CA ILE A 123 3.86 -13.98 6.78
C ILE A 123 3.25 -15.32 6.33
N GLY A 124 3.97 -15.96 5.40
CA GLY A 124 3.41 -16.73 4.30
C GLY A 124 4.42 -16.77 3.13
N THR A 125 5.69 -16.98 3.52
CA THR A 125 6.82 -17.49 2.74
C THR A 125 7.37 -16.67 1.56
N ASP A 126 8.70 -16.62 1.61
CA ASP A 126 9.73 -16.19 0.66
C ASP A 126 9.59 -16.86 -0.73
N LEU A 127 8.48 -16.60 -1.42
CA LEU A 127 8.20 -17.13 -2.75
C LEU A 127 8.12 -15.95 -3.72
N MET A 128 9.17 -15.82 -4.54
CA MET A 128 9.26 -14.82 -5.61
C MET A 128 8.60 -15.38 -6.87
N VAL A 129 7.47 -14.78 -7.25
CA VAL A 129 6.60 -15.27 -8.35
C VAL A 129 6.73 -14.35 -9.56
N TYR A 130 7.13 -14.92 -10.70
CA TYR A 130 7.38 -14.20 -11.95
C TYR A 130 6.41 -14.66 -13.06
N PRO A 131 5.71 -13.74 -13.76
CA PRO A 131 4.86 -14.10 -14.89
C PRO A 131 5.69 -14.60 -16.08
N ARG A 132 5.32 -15.76 -16.65
CA ARG A 132 5.98 -16.33 -17.83
C ARG A 132 5.29 -15.97 -19.15
N ASN A 133 3.97 -15.74 -19.10
CA ASN A 133 3.10 -15.60 -20.27
C ASN A 133 2.48 -14.20 -20.37
N GLY A 134 3.18 -13.16 -19.88
CA GLY A 134 2.70 -11.78 -19.91
C GLY A 134 1.49 -11.50 -19.01
N GLN A 135 1.28 -12.33 -17.96
CA GLN A 135 0.19 -12.10 -17.01
C GLN A 135 0.32 -10.74 -16.33
N SER A 136 -0.79 -10.02 -16.20
CA SER A 136 -0.83 -8.72 -15.54
C SER A 136 -0.64 -8.83 -14.02
N ARG A 137 -0.31 -7.72 -13.37
CA ARG A 137 -0.11 -7.69 -11.92
C ARG A 137 -1.40 -7.98 -11.15
N GLU A 138 -2.54 -7.59 -11.70
CA GLU A 138 -3.86 -7.89 -11.12
C GLU A 138 -4.14 -9.38 -11.20
N ARG A 139 -3.83 -10.01 -12.34
CA ARG A 139 -3.96 -11.45 -12.53
C ARG A 139 -3.05 -12.23 -11.58
N LEU A 140 -1.81 -11.78 -11.41
CA LEU A 140 -0.88 -12.37 -10.44
C LEU A 140 -1.42 -12.29 -9.00
N PHE A 141 -2.02 -11.16 -8.61
CA PHE A 141 -2.59 -11.00 -7.26
C PHE A 141 -3.77 -11.94 -7.03
N THR A 142 -4.69 -12.03 -8.00
CA THR A 142 -5.83 -12.95 -7.94
C THR A 142 -5.37 -14.41 -7.94
N ASP A 143 -4.46 -14.77 -8.84
CA ASP A 143 -3.95 -16.14 -8.97
C ASP A 143 -3.21 -16.56 -7.68
N ARG A 144 -2.41 -15.68 -7.07
CA ARG A 144 -1.77 -15.96 -5.78
C ARG A 144 -2.80 -16.16 -4.66
N ALA A 145 -3.83 -15.32 -4.58
CA ALA A 145 -4.87 -15.46 -3.57
C ALA A 145 -5.69 -16.76 -3.73
N GLU A 146 -6.01 -17.15 -4.97
CA GLU A 146 -6.71 -18.40 -5.26
C GLU A 146 -5.83 -19.62 -4.99
N CYS A 147 -4.56 -19.60 -5.42
CA CYS A 147 -3.62 -20.67 -5.15
C CYS A 147 -3.33 -20.83 -3.66
N ALA A 148 -3.24 -19.74 -2.91
CA ALA A 148 -3.10 -19.77 -1.46
C ALA A 148 -4.30 -20.44 -0.76
N LYS A 149 -5.53 -20.15 -1.21
CA LYS A 149 -6.75 -20.80 -0.70
C LYS A 149 -6.81 -22.29 -1.07
N TRP A 150 -6.44 -22.62 -2.30
CA TRP A 150 -6.38 -24.01 -2.75
C TRP A 150 -5.33 -24.82 -1.98
N ALA A 151 -4.15 -24.23 -1.75
CA ALA A 151 -3.07 -24.84 -0.97
C ALA A 151 -3.47 -25.07 0.50
N ALA A 152 -4.23 -24.15 1.10
CA ALA A 152 -4.77 -24.34 2.45
C ALA A 152 -5.74 -25.54 2.51
N GLY A 153 -6.64 -25.66 1.53
CA GLY A 153 -7.54 -26.81 1.42
C GLY A 153 -6.80 -28.14 1.16
N ALA A 154 -5.73 -28.11 0.35
CA ALA A 154 -4.95 -29.30 0.00
C ALA A 154 -4.04 -29.79 1.14
N SER A 155 -3.52 -28.88 1.96
CA SER A 155 -2.59 -29.20 3.05
C SER A 155 -3.25 -29.26 4.42
N GLY A 156 -4.43 -28.66 4.61
CA GLY A 156 -5.04 -28.45 5.93
C GLY A 156 -4.31 -27.41 6.78
N TYR A 157 -3.37 -26.64 6.20
CA TYR A 157 -2.61 -25.58 6.87
C TYR A 157 -3.18 -24.21 6.54
N GLU A 158 -3.53 -23.42 7.56
CA GLU A 158 -3.82 -21.99 7.39
C GLU A 158 -2.60 -21.15 7.77
N PRO A 159 -2.03 -20.33 6.86
CA PRO A 159 -0.90 -19.49 7.18
C PRO A 159 -1.31 -18.40 8.17
N GLY A 160 -0.70 -18.41 9.35
CA GLY A 160 -0.86 -17.38 10.38
C GLY A 160 0.33 -16.41 10.42
N ALA A 161 0.19 -15.35 11.24
CA ALA A 161 1.26 -14.36 11.45
C ALA A 161 2.47 -14.90 12.24
N SER A 162 2.48 -16.18 12.63
CA SER A 162 3.52 -16.80 13.44
C SER A 162 4.10 -18.04 12.75
N PRO A 163 5.41 -18.33 12.92
CA PRO A 163 6.01 -19.55 12.42
C PRO A 163 5.34 -20.79 13.03
N PRO A 164 5.42 -21.95 12.36
CA PRO A 164 4.88 -23.20 12.89
C PRO A 164 5.49 -23.51 14.26
N ALA A 165 4.63 -23.79 15.24
CA ALA A 165 5.03 -23.97 16.63
C ALA A 165 5.76 -25.30 16.90
N ASP A 166 5.56 -26.31 16.04
CA ASP A 166 6.14 -27.64 16.16
C ASP A 166 6.43 -28.27 14.78
N ALA A 167 7.01 -29.48 14.80
CA ALA A 167 7.39 -30.22 13.60
C ALA A 167 6.20 -30.66 12.74
N ALA A 168 5.04 -30.94 13.35
CA ALA A 168 3.84 -31.33 12.62
C ALA A 168 3.27 -30.12 11.87
N ALA A 169 3.17 -28.97 12.53
CA ALA A 169 2.82 -27.69 11.90
C ALA A 169 3.83 -27.29 10.81
N ALA A 170 5.12 -27.57 10.99
CA ALA A 170 6.14 -27.29 9.98
C ALA A 170 5.99 -28.19 8.73
N ALA A 171 5.62 -29.47 8.91
CA ALA A 171 5.36 -30.38 7.79
C ALA A 171 4.12 -29.94 6.99
N LEU A 172 3.07 -29.47 7.67
CA LEU A 172 1.86 -28.93 7.05
C LEU A 172 2.17 -27.61 6.29
N ALA A 173 2.98 -26.73 6.87
CA ALA A 173 3.46 -25.51 6.20
C ALA A 173 4.29 -25.82 4.94
N GLU A 174 5.10 -26.89 4.97
CA GLU A 174 5.86 -27.33 3.80
C GLU A 174 4.98 -27.95 2.71
N GLN A 175 3.95 -28.70 3.09
CA GLN A 175 2.95 -29.19 2.14
C GLN A 175 2.18 -28.03 1.49
N TYR A 176 1.79 -27.03 2.29
CA TYR A 176 1.18 -25.80 1.80
C TYR A 176 2.05 -25.11 0.75
N ARG A 177 3.34 -24.90 1.05
CA ARG A 177 4.27 -24.26 0.11
C ARG A 177 4.35 -24.98 -1.23
N ARG A 178 4.51 -26.31 -1.20
CA ARG A 178 4.59 -27.12 -2.41
C ARG A 178 3.30 -27.06 -3.23
N ALA A 179 2.14 -27.04 -2.56
CA ALA A 179 0.86 -26.88 -3.22
C ALA A 179 0.71 -25.48 -3.86
N GLU A 180 1.09 -24.41 -3.17
CA GLU A 180 1.03 -23.05 -3.72
C GLU A 180 1.92 -22.89 -4.96
N VAL A 181 3.16 -23.41 -4.90
CA VAL A 181 4.09 -23.44 -6.05
C VAL A 181 3.49 -24.19 -7.23
N ALA A 182 2.99 -25.40 -7.02
CA ALA A 182 2.42 -26.21 -8.09
C ALA A 182 1.22 -25.53 -8.77
N CYS A 183 0.36 -24.86 -7.99
CA CYS A 183 -0.77 -24.12 -8.53
C CYS A 183 -0.32 -22.92 -9.38
N LEU A 184 0.65 -22.14 -8.90
CA LEU A 184 1.18 -20.98 -9.61
C LEU A 184 1.93 -21.39 -10.89
N GLU A 185 2.75 -22.44 -10.83
CA GLU A 185 3.43 -22.97 -12.02
C GLU A 185 2.45 -23.49 -13.06
N GLY A 186 1.38 -24.18 -12.63
CA GLY A 186 0.29 -24.61 -13.51
C GLY A 186 -0.46 -23.45 -14.18
N ARG A 187 -0.50 -22.28 -13.55
CA ARG A 187 -1.06 -21.04 -14.13
C ARG A 187 -0.06 -20.25 -14.99
N GLY A 188 1.12 -20.81 -15.23
CA GLY A 188 2.16 -20.22 -16.07
C GLY A 188 2.99 -19.15 -15.38
N TYR A 189 3.15 -19.23 -14.06
CA TYR A 189 4.14 -18.45 -13.33
C TYR A 189 5.42 -19.27 -13.12
N THR A 190 6.52 -18.58 -12.82
CA THR A 190 7.76 -19.20 -12.35
C THR A 190 7.93 -18.80 -10.90
N VAL A 191 8.09 -19.77 -10.01
CA VAL A 191 8.24 -19.52 -8.57
C VAL A 191 9.66 -19.89 -8.15
N ARG A 192 10.30 -19.04 -7.35
CA ARG A 192 11.66 -19.24 -6.82
C ARG A 192 11.76 -18.83 -5.37
#